data_AF-A0ABC8KZB7-F1
#
_entry.id   AF-A0ABC8KZB7-F1
#
_cell.length_a   1.000
_cell.length_b   1.000
_cell.length_c   1.000
_cell.angle_alpha   90.00
_cell.angle_beta   90.00
_cell.angle_gamma   90.00
#
_symmetry.space_group_name_H-M   'P 1'
#
loop_
_entity.id
_entity.type
_entity.pdbx_description
1 polymer ?
#
loop_
_entity_poly.entity_id
_entity_poly.type
_entity_poly.pdbx_seq_one_letter_code
_entity_poly.pdbx_strand_id
1 'polypeptide(L)'
;MADQANSQQDMDIGPPTNICHVAHVTYDRFDGFLGLPSEFEPDVPKKAPSASATVFGVSTESMQLSYDSRGNCVPVILSLLQSRLYDQGGLKVEGIFRITGDNSEEEFVREQLNQGVVPEGINVHCLAGLIKAWFRELPRGILDSLPSEQVMQCETEEEFVKVVRFLPQAEASLLNWAVNLMADIVEFEDVNKMTTRNLALVFAPNMSKMADPLTALMYSVQVMHLLKNLIDKTLRERKVASSQMDPCGDSEGEVGDVEEYNQEEEEDDKGVDDVNKEEEIMVKVEDEVKPSNDLNFDKEKKQETGNMKTDVGKFTSF
;
A
#
# COMPACT_ATOMS: atom_id res chain seq x y z
N MET A 1 -44.04 44.38 -36.17
CA MET A 1 -42.61 44.13 -36.42
C MET A 1 -41.83 45.03 -35.48
N ALA A 2 -41.36 44.47 -34.37
CA ALA A 2 -40.43 45.12 -33.46
C ALA A 2 -39.31 44.10 -33.24
N ASP A 3 -38.12 44.47 -33.71
CA ASP A 3 -36.91 43.65 -33.74
C ASP A 3 -36.48 43.23 -32.34
N GLN A 4 -36.23 41.93 -32.19
CA GLN A 4 -35.49 41.37 -31.06
C GLN A 4 -34.02 41.73 -31.25
N ALA A 5 -33.50 42.59 -30.37
CA ALA A 5 -32.06 42.84 -30.28
C ALA A 5 -31.36 41.58 -29.76
N ASN A 6 -30.76 40.82 -30.67
CA ASN A 6 -29.86 39.72 -30.37
C ASN A 6 -28.57 40.32 -29.78
N SER A 7 -28.43 40.30 -28.45
CA SER A 7 -27.18 40.67 -27.77
C SER A 7 -26.17 39.54 -27.95
N GLN A 8 -25.47 39.56 -29.07
CA GLN A 8 -24.30 38.72 -29.30
C GLN A 8 -23.20 39.22 -28.35
N GLN A 9 -22.93 38.47 -27.29
CA GLN A 9 -21.76 38.71 -26.45
C GLN A 9 -20.53 38.49 -27.33
N ASP A 10 -19.87 39.59 -27.68
CA ASP A 10 -18.62 39.59 -28.43
C ASP A 10 -17.55 38.96 -27.53
N MET A 11 -17.16 37.73 -27.83
CA MET A 11 -16.06 37.04 -27.13
C MET A 11 -14.76 37.61 -27.68
N ASP A 12 -14.32 38.72 -27.10
CA ASP A 12 -13.08 39.41 -27.46
C ASP A 12 -11.89 38.60 -26.91
N ILE A 13 -11.34 37.71 -27.75
CA ILE A 13 -10.20 36.87 -27.37
C ILE A 13 -8.95 37.76 -27.33
N GLY A 14 -8.53 38.14 -26.13
CA GLY A 14 -7.31 38.90 -25.89
C GLY A 14 -6.05 38.18 -26.41
N PRO A 15 -4.90 38.89 -26.52
CA PRO A 15 -3.65 38.27 -26.95
C PRO A 15 -3.27 37.11 -26.02
N PRO A 16 -2.53 36.08 -26.49
CA PRO A 16 -2.22 34.86 -25.72
C PRO A 16 -1.43 35.10 -24.42
N THR A 17 -0.95 36.32 -24.19
CA THR A 17 -0.29 36.76 -22.97
C THR A 17 -1.24 37.36 -21.93
N ASN A 18 -2.49 37.63 -22.29
CA ASN A 18 -3.53 38.18 -21.41
C ASN A 18 -4.40 37.06 -20.82
N ILE A 19 -3.74 36.03 -20.27
CA ILE A 19 -4.38 34.92 -19.57
C ILE A 19 -4.48 35.33 -18.10
N CYS A 20 -5.70 35.59 -17.62
CA CYS A 20 -5.96 35.67 -16.19
C CYS A 20 -6.23 34.26 -15.66
N HIS A 21 -5.44 33.80 -14.70
CA HIS A 21 -5.79 32.61 -13.93
C HIS A 21 -7.04 32.93 -13.11
N VAL A 22 -8.20 32.43 -13.56
CA VAL A 22 -9.51 32.70 -12.94
C VAL A 22 -9.64 31.98 -11.59
N ALA A 23 -8.87 30.90 -11.39
CA ALA A 23 -8.81 30.17 -10.14
C ALA A 23 -7.42 29.53 -9.94
N HIS A 24 -7.03 29.38 -8.67
CA HIS A 24 -5.84 28.64 -8.25
C HIS A 24 -6.30 27.49 -7.36
N VAL A 25 -6.18 26.26 -7.86
CA VAL A 25 -6.57 25.04 -7.16
C VAL A 25 -5.31 24.38 -6.62
N THR A 26 -5.30 24.08 -5.32
CA THR A 26 -4.24 23.33 -4.65
C THR A 26 -4.81 22.08 -4.01
N TYR A 27 -4.05 21.00 -4.01
CA TYR A 27 -4.43 19.81 -3.27
C TYR A 27 -3.79 19.82 -1.89
N ASP A 28 -4.62 19.88 -0.86
CA ASP A 28 -4.23 19.63 0.52
C ASP A 28 -4.47 18.17 0.87
N ARG A 29 -3.52 17.56 1.58
CA ARG A 29 -3.56 16.12 1.86
C ARG A 29 -4.61 15.73 2.89
N PHE A 30 -5.12 16.64 3.71
CA PHE A 30 -6.17 16.35 4.68
C PHE A 30 -7.52 16.89 4.23
N ASP A 31 -7.52 18.07 3.60
CA ASP A 31 -8.72 18.82 3.24
C ASP A 31 -9.12 18.66 1.75
N GLY A 32 -8.31 17.99 0.92
CA GLY A 32 -8.59 17.74 -0.48
C GLY A 32 -8.32 18.95 -1.38
N PHE A 33 -9.11 19.12 -2.44
CA PHE A 33 -8.93 20.25 -3.37
C PHE A 33 -9.42 21.58 -2.76
N LEU A 34 -8.47 22.46 -2.45
CA LEU A 34 -8.71 23.82 -1.98
C LEU A 34 -8.78 24.80 -3.16
N GLY A 35 -9.71 25.75 -3.12
CA GLY A 35 -9.86 26.79 -4.15
C GLY A 35 -10.54 26.32 -5.44
N LEU A 36 -11.18 25.14 -5.43
CA LEU A 36 -11.95 24.61 -6.55
C LEU A 36 -13.20 25.49 -6.79
N PRO A 37 -13.36 26.08 -7.99
CA PRO A 37 -14.57 26.83 -8.32
C PRO A 37 -15.82 25.96 -8.26
N SER A 38 -16.95 26.57 -7.87
CA SER A 38 -18.23 25.85 -7.70
C SER A 38 -18.70 25.13 -8.97
N GLU A 39 -18.31 25.60 -10.15
CA GLU A 39 -18.63 24.94 -11.42
C GLU A 39 -17.96 23.58 -11.60
N PHE A 40 -16.84 23.30 -10.92
CA PHE A 40 -16.09 22.04 -11.03
C PHE A 40 -16.33 21.09 -9.85
N GLU A 41 -17.02 21.53 -8.78
CA GLU A 41 -17.43 20.65 -7.68
C GLU A 41 -18.27 19.42 -8.08
N PRO A 42 -19.13 19.46 -9.13
CA PRO A 42 -19.90 18.28 -9.54
C PRO A 42 -19.03 17.15 -10.13
N ASP A 43 -17.94 17.52 -10.79
CA ASP A 43 -17.09 16.59 -11.54
C ASP A 43 -15.88 16.10 -10.73
N VAL A 44 -15.55 16.79 -9.63
CA VAL A 44 -14.43 16.46 -8.74
C VAL A 44 -14.94 16.15 -7.34
N PRO A 45 -14.71 14.94 -6.80
CA PRO A 45 -15.09 14.62 -5.43
C PRO A 45 -14.47 15.62 -4.44
N LYS A 46 -15.29 16.17 -3.52
CA LYS A 46 -14.83 17.14 -2.50
C LYS A 46 -13.72 16.60 -1.60
N LYS A 47 -13.64 15.28 -1.44
CA LYS A 47 -12.56 14.56 -0.78
C LYS A 47 -12.06 13.45 -1.71
N ALA A 48 -11.45 13.87 -2.81
CA ALA A 48 -10.78 12.93 -3.70
C ALA A 48 -9.71 12.18 -2.89
N PRO A 49 -9.60 10.85 -3.04
CA PRO A 49 -8.62 10.05 -2.29
C PRO A 49 -7.16 10.35 -2.70
N SER A 50 -6.97 11.05 -3.82
CA SER A 50 -5.69 11.40 -4.41
C SER A 50 -5.84 12.63 -5.30
N ALA A 51 -4.74 13.38 -5.47
CA ALA A 51 -4.60 14.40 -6.51
C ALA A 51 -4.47 13.80 -7.92
N SER A 52 -4.22 12.49 -8.01
CA SER A 52 -4.23 11.71 -9.25
C SER A 52 -5.60 11.05 -9.46
N ALA A 53 -5.90 10.70 -10.72
CA ALA A 53 -7.07 9.88 -11.06
C ALA A 53 -6.98 8.44 -10.50
N THR A 54 -5.77 8.00 -10.11
CA THR A 54 -5.53 6.69 -9.53
C THR A 54 -5.03 6.79 -8.09
N VAL A 55 -5.38 5.79 -7.27
CA VAL A 55 -4.86 5.65 -5.90
C VAL A 55 -3.78 4.58 -5.76
N PHE A 56 -3.58 3.77 -6.80
CA PHE A 56 -2.48 2.83 -6.93
C PHE A 56 -1.41 3.39 -7.86
N GLY A 57 -0.15 3.00 -7.62
CA GLY A 57 0.97 3.42 -8.47
C GLY A 57 1.40 4.88 -8.34
N VAL A 58 0.90 5.60 -7.33
CA VAL A 58 1.16 7.04 -7.14
C VAL A 58 1.90 7.32 -5.84
N SER A 59 2.58 8.45 -5.77
CA SER A 59 3.30 8.88 -4.56
C SER A 59 2.32 9.16 -3.43
N THR A 60 2.72 8.85 -2.19
CA THR A 60 1.99 9.17 -0.97
C THR A 60 1.83 10.69 -0.77
N GLU A 61 2.70 11.49 -1.38
CA GLU A 61 2.60 12.96 -1.40
C GLU A 61 1.35 13.47 -2.13
N SER A 62 0.85 12.68 -3.10
CA SER A 62 -0.35 13.02 -3.86
C SER A 62 -1.62 12.47 -3.22
N MET A 63 -1.53 11.70 -2.13
CA MET A 63 -2.69 11.01 -1.55
C MET A 63 -3.36 11.83 -0.45
N GLN A 64 -4.66 11.59 -0.26
CA GLN A 64 -5.36 12.05 0.92
C GLN A 64 -4.92 11.23 2.13
N LEU A 65 -4.52 11.89 3.21
CA LEU A 65 -4.04 11.30 4.44
C LEU A 65 -5.09 11.43 5.55
N SER A 66 -5.01 10.50 6.48
CA SER A 66 -5.75 10.50 7.74
C SER A 66 -4.89 9.91 8.84
N TYR A 67 -5.34 10.07 10.08
CA TYR A 67 -4.72 9.44 11.23
C TYR A 67 -5.51 8.19 11.62
N ASP A 68 -4.82 7.06 11.78
CA ASP A 68 -5.41 5.88 12.38
C ASP A 68 -5.61 6.07 13.90
N SER A 69 -6.21 5.08 14.56
CA SER A 69 -6.42 5.09 16.02
C SER A 69 -5.12 5.05 16.84
N ARG A 70 -3.99 4.74 16.21
CA ARG A 70 -2.66 4.63 16.83
C ARG A 70 -1.77 5.85 16.52
N GLY A 71 -2.31 6.87 15.84
CA GLY A 71 -1.62 8.11 15.51
C GLY A 71 -0.74 8.06 14.25
N ASN A 72 -0.82 7.01 13.46
CA ASN A 72 -0.09 6.88 12.20
C ASN A 72 -0.77 7.73 11.12
N CYS A 73 0.02 8.56 10.44
CA CYS A 73 -0.42 9.31 9.27
C CYS A 73 -0.35 8.41 8.02
N VAL A 74 -1.50 8.02 7.48
CA VAL A 74 -1.60 7.06 6.37
C VAL A 74 -2.65 7.48 5.35
N PRO A 75 -2.53 7.05 4.08
CA PRO A 75 -3.54 7.27 3.06
C PRO A 75 -4.93 6.76 3.49
N VAL A 76 -5.95 7.59 3.28
CA VAL A 76 -7.34 7.30 3.67
C VAL A 76 -7.81 5.95 3.12
N ILE A 77 -7.38 5.60 1.90
CA ILE A 77 -7.75 4.33 1.27
C ILE A 77 -7.27 3.10 2.06
N LEU A 78 -6.10 3.15 2.72
CA LEU A 78 -5.61 2.06 3.55
C LEU A 78 -6.48 1.90 4.80
N SER A 79 -6.84 3.02 5.43
CA SER A 79 -7.76 3.02 6.57
C SER A 79 -9.14 2.47 6.19
N LEU A 80 -9.66 2.81 5.00
CA LEU A 80 -10.93 2.28 4.51
C LEU A 80 -10.85 0.76 4.24
N LEU A 81 -9.80 0.29 3.57
CA LEU A 81 -9.58 -1.14 3.31
C LEU A 81 -9.44 -1.93 4.61
N GLN A 82 -8.65 -1.43 5.57
CA GLN A 82 -8.48 -2.06 6.88
C GLN A 82 -9.79 -2.10 7.66
N SER A 83 -10.53 -0.99 7.73
CA SER A 83 -11.84 -0.95 8.42
C SER A 83 -12.75 -2.01 7.83
N ARG A 84 -12.86 -2.08 6.50
CA ARG A 84 -13.71 -3.06 5.81
C ARG A 84 -13.25 -4.50 6.04
N LEU A 85 -11.95 -4.74 6.05
CA LEU A 85 -11.38 -6.05 6.38
C LEU A 85 -11.78 -6.47 7.81
N TYR A 86 -11.74 -5.55 8.77
CA TYR A 86 -12.08 -5.83 10.16
C TYR A 86 -13.58 -6.01 10.37
N ASP A 87 -14.39 -5.13 9.79
CA ASP A 87 -15.85 -5.17 9.88
C ASP A 87 -16.43 -6.49 9.35
N GLN A 88 -15.78 -7.09 8.35
CA GLN A 88 -16.16 -8.38 7.77
C GLN A 88 -15.54 -9.60 8.48
N GLY A 89 -14.85 -9.40 9.61
CA GLY A 89 -14.24 -10.48 10.37
C GLY A 89 -12.96 -11.06 9.77
N GLY A 90 -12.30 -10.32 8.88
CA GLY A 90 -11.07 -10.74 8.17
C GLY A 90 -9.94 -11.20 9.08
N LEU A 91 -9.89 -10.71 10.32
CA LEU A 91 -8.89 -11.12 11.32
C LEU A 91 -8.92 -12.63 11.64
N LYS A 92 -10.07 -13.29 11.49
CA LYS A 92 -10.25 -14.71 11.83
C LYS A 92 -10.31 -15.62 10.62
N VAL A 93 -10.08 -15.09 9.42
CA VAL A 93 -10.21 -15.84 8.18
C VAL A 93 -8.93 -16.61 7.92
N GLU A 94 -9.05 -17.93 7.73
CA GLU A 94 -7.91 -18.81 7.47
C GLU A 94 -7.12 -18.36 6.23
N GLY A 95 -5.80 -18.24 6.37
CA GLY A 95 -4.91 -17.88 5.27
C GLY A 95 -5.07 -16.44 4.76
N ILE A 96 -5.62 -15.52 5.56
CA ILE A 96 -5.71 -14.11 5.20
C ILE A 96 -4.32 -13.54 4.83
N PHE A 97 -4.25 -12.67 3.81
CA PHE A 97 -3.02 -12.21 3.14
C PHE A 97 -2.21 -13.26 2.38
N ARG A 98 -2.40 -14.56 2.61
CA ARG A 98 -1.74 -15.63 1.84
C ARG A 98 -2.55 -16.04 0.62
N ILE A 99 -3.86 -16.23 0.78
CA ILE A 99 -4.75 -16.65 -0.30
C ILE A 99 -5.04 -15.46 -1.22
N THR A 100 -4.94 -15.67 -2.53
CA THR A 100 -5.27 -14.67 -3.55
C THR A 100 -6.78 -14.58 -3.76
N GLY A 101 -7.30 -13.36 -3.85
CA GLY A 101 -8.70 -13.10 -4.17
C GLY A 101 -9.03 -13.33 -5.65
N ASP A 102 -10.27 -13.03 -6.04
CA ASP A 102 -10.68 -13.04 -7.44
C ASP A 102 -10.16 -11.78 -8.14
N ASN A 103 -9.38 -11.94 -9.21
CA ASN A 103 -8.80 -10.83 -9.97
C ASN A 103 -9.87 -9.87 -10.55
N SER A 104 -11.04 -10.39 -10.93
CA SER A 104 -12.13 -9.57 -11.46
C SER A 104 -12.78 -8.69 -10.38
N GLU A 105 -12.88 -9.22 -9.16
CA GLU A 105 -13.33 -8.46 -7.99
C GLU A 105 -12.28 -7.43 -7.57
N GLU A 106 -10.98 -7.79 -7.64
CA GLU A 106 -9.88 -6.87 -7.35
C GLU A 106 -9.91 -5.64 -8.28
N GLU A 107 -10.06 -5.85 -9.59
CA GLU A 107 -10.14 -4.75 -10.55
C GLU A 107 -11.37 -3.88 -10.33
N PHE A 108 -12.53 -4.50 -10.08
CA PHE A 108 -13.75 -3.76 -9.75
C PHE A 108 -13.56 -2.88 -8.50
N VAL A 109 -12.95 -3.40 -7.43
CA VAL A 109 -12.72 -2.62 -6.22
C VAL A 109 -11.67 -1.54 -6.45
N ARG A 110 -10.65 -1.78 -7.29
CA ARG A 110 -9.64 -0.78 -7.68
C ARG A 110 -10.28 0.43 -8.37
N GLU A 111 -11.24 0.20 -9.27
CA GLU A 111 -12.00 1.28 -9.92
C GLU A 111 -12.80 2.12 -8.91
N GLN A 112 -13.43 1.45 -7.94
CA GLN A 112 -14.21 2.11 -6.88
C GLN A 112 -13.32 2.89 -5.90
N LEU A 113 -12.13 2.37 -5.61
CA LEU A 113 -11.14 3.03 -4.77
C LEU A 113 -10.63 4.33 -5.38
N ASN A 114 -10.55 4.43 -6.72
CA ASN A 114 -10.22 5.70 -7.40
C ASN A 114 -11.27 6.80 -7.13
N GLN A 115 -12.50 6.41 -6.79
CA GLN A 115 -13.58 7.30 -6.37
C GLN A 115 -13.65 7.50 -4.84
N GLY A 116 -12.74 6.86 -4.08
CA GLY A 116 -12.69 6.92 -2.62
C GLY A 116 -13.71 6.03 -1.92
N VAL A 117 -14.27 5.02 -2.61
CA VAL A 117 -15.31 4.13 -2.07
C VAL A 117 -14.80 2.69 -2.01
N VAL A 118 -15.02 2.03 -0.87
CA VAL A 118 -14.85 0.57 -0.74
C VAL A 118 -16.23 -0.07 -0.69
N PRO A 119 -16.64 -0.86 -1.71
CA PRO A 119 -17.95 -1.51 -1.76
C PRO A 119 -18.15 -2.48 -0.59
N GLU A 120 -19.42 -2.75 -0.26
CA GLU A 120 -19.79 -3.78 0.71
C GLU A 120 -19.84 -5.17 0.06
N GLY A 121 -19.68 -6.22 0.86
CA GLY A 121 -19.79 -7.61 0.41
C GLY A 121 -18.61 -8.14 -0.41
N ILE A 122 -17.51 -7.39 -0.48
CA ILE A 122 -16.27 -7.79 -1.15
C ILE A 122 -15.55 -8.88 -0.37
N ASN A 123 -15.00 -9.88 -1.06
CA ASN A 123 -14.20 -10.92 -0.44
C ASN A 123 -13.03 -10.35 0.39
N VAL A 124 -12.89 -10.83 1.63
CA VAL A 124 -11.81 -10.45 2.55
C VAL A 124 -10.39 -10.75 2.01
N HIS A 125 -10.21 -11.80 1.22
CA HIS A 125 -8.94 -12.10 0.55
C HIS A 125 -8.64 -11.10 -0.57
N CYS A 126 -9.67 -10.58 -1.25
CA CYS A 126 -9.53 -9.48 -2.20
C CYS A 126 -9.09 -8.20 -1.49
N LEU A 127 -9.73 -7.83 -0.36
CA LEU A 127 -9.32 -6.68 0.46
C LEU A 127 -7.86 -6.80 0.94
N ALA A 128 -7.47 -7.97 1.43
CA ALA A 128 -6.09 -8.25 1.85
C ALA A 128 -5.10 -8.17 0.67
N GLY A 129 -5.48 -8.68 -0.50
CA GLY A 129 -4.73 -8.58 -1.75
C GLY A 129 -4.48 -7.14 -2.16
N LEU A 130 -5.52 -6.30 -2.14
CA LEU A 130 -5.44 -4.87 -2.47
C LEU A 130 -4.51 -4.10 -1.54
N ILE A 131 -4.53 -4.39 -0.22
CA ILE A 131 -3.59 -3.76 0.72
C ILE A 131 -2.15 -4.09 0.34
N LYS A 132 -1.83 -5.36 0.06
CA LYS A 132 -0.47 -5.76 -0.38
C LYS A 132 -0.11 -5.12 -1.72
N ALA A 133 -1.03 -5.14 -2.68
CA ALA A 133 -0.85 -4.57 -4.00
C ALA A 133 -0.55 -3.08 -3.92
N TRP A 134 -1.23 -2.35 -3.02
CA TRP A 134 -0.98 -0.93 -2.81
C TRP A 134 0.48 -0.63 -2.43
N PHE A 135 1.05 -1.36 -1.46
CA PHE A 135 2.47 -1.21 -1.10
C PHE A 135 3.40 -1.56 -2.26
N ARG A 136 3.14 -2.68 -2.93
CA ARG A 136 3.93 -3.15 -4.07
C ARG A 136 3.92 -2.18 -5.23
N GLU A 137 2.83 -1.45 -5.44
CA GLU A 137 2.66 -0.58 -6.60
C GLU A 137 3.25 0.82 -6.40
N LEU A 138 3.55 1.24 -5.16
CA LEU A 138 4.16 2.55 -4.86
C LEU A 138 5.37 2.87 -5.76
N PRO A 139 5.54 4.09 -6.28
CA PRO A 139 6.67 4.43 -7.16
C PRO A 139 8.06 4.05 -6.60
N ARG A 140 8.18 4.11 -5.28
CA ARG A 140 9.33 3.66 -4.49
C ARG A 140 8.79 2.82 -3.32
N GLY A 141 9.40 1.66 -3.05
CA GLY A 141 9.04 0.82 -1.91
C GLY A 141 9.31 1.55 -0.60
N ILE A 142 8.51 1.29 0.43
CA ILE A 142 8.59 2.01 1.71
C ILE A 142 9.95 1.82 2.41
N LEU A 143 10.65 0.72 2.14
CA LEU A 143 11.96 0.43 2.71
C LEU A 143 13.12 0.84 1.79
N ASP A 144 12.85 1.32 0.57
CA ASP A 144 13.90 1.71 -0.37
C ASP A 144 14.64 3.00 0.05
N SER A 145 14.14 3.74 1.04
CA SER A 145 14.85 4.85 1.68
C SER A 145 15.94 4.40 2.63
N LEU A 146 15.92 3.13 3.06
CA LEU A 146 16.97 2.58 3.91
C LEU A 146 18.23 2.28 3.10
N PRO A 147 19.43 2.48 3.69
CA PRO A 147 20.66 1.99 3.08
C PRO A 147 20.62 0.46 3.03
N SER A 148 20.62 -0.10 1.82
CA SER A 148 20.49 -1.55 1.62
C SER A 148 21.57 -2.35 2.37
N GLU A 149 22.81 -1.84 2.38
CA GLU A 149 23.93 -2.46 3.10
C GLU A 149 23.67 -2.56 4.61
N GLN A 150 23.02 -1.57 5.22
CA GLN A 150 22.70 -1.61 6.65
C GLN A 150 21.60 -2.61 6.97
N VAL A 151 20.57 -2.69 6.13
CA VAL A 151 19.50 -3.68 6.28
C VAL A 151 20.06 -5.10 6.11
N MET A 152 20.96 -5.29 5.14
CA MET A 152 21.59 -6.58 4.87
C MET A 152 22.48 -7.08 6.02
N GLN A 153 23.07 -6.16 6.81
CA GLN A 153 23.96 -6.47 7.93
C GLN A 153 23.22 -6.63 9.27
N CYS A 154 21.90 -6.41 9.32
CA CYS A 154 21.14 -6.59 10.56
C CYS A 154 20.97 -8.08 10.87
N GLU A 155 21.32 -8.46 12.10
CA GLU A 155 21.11 -9.81 12.63
C GLU A 155 20.22 -9.80 13.88
N THR A 156 20.20 -8.68 14.61
CA THR A 156 19.49 -8.53 15.88
C THR A 156 18.29 -7.59 15.79
N GLU A 157 17.32 -7.78 16.69
CA GLU A 157 16.15 -6.91 16.81
C GLU A 157 16.55 -5.44 17.03
N GLU A 158 17.55 -5.18 17.88
CA GLU A 158 18.01 -3.83 18.19
C GLU A 158 18.60 -3.13 16.96
N GLU A 159 19.25 -3.87 16.06
CA GLU A 159 19.77 -3.34 14.79
C GLU A 159 18.63 -2.99 13.84
N PHE A 160 17.64 -3.87 13.68
CA PHE A 160 16.46 -3.56 12.87
C PHE A 160 15.74 -2.31 13.37
N VAL A 161 15.54 -2.17 14.68
CA VAL A 161 14.92 -0.97 15.28
C VAL A 161 15.75 0.29 15.02
N LYS A 162 17.08 0.19 15.08
CA LYS A 162 17.97 1.33 14.75
C LYS A 162 17.87 1.69 13.28
N VAL A 163 17.86 0.72 12.38
CA VAL A 163 17.81 0.96 10.93
C VAL A 163 16.48 1.60 10.53
N VAL A 164 15.36 1.16 11.10
CA VAL A 164 14.03 1.75 10.86
C VAL A 164 13.97 3.23 11.24
N ARG A 165 14.81 3.71 12.17
CA ARG A 165 14.89 5.16 12.52
C ARG A 165 15.45 6.04 11.42
N PHE A 166 16.07 5.46 10.38
CA PHE A 166 16.50 6.21 9.20
C PHE A 166 15.36 6.43 8.19
N LEU A 167 14.20 5.79 8.36
CA LEU A 167 13.04 6.06 7.51
C LEU A 167 12.56 7.50 7.70
N PRO A 168 12.20 8.20 6.62
CA PRO A 168 11.47 9.46 6.76
C PRO A 168 10.11 9.21 7.42
N GLN A 169 9.56 10.26 8.03
CA GLN A 169 8.38 10.15 8.90
C GLN A 169 7.15 9.53 8.20
N ALA A 170 6.97 9.80 6.89
CA ALA A 170 5.84 9.29 6.14
C ALA A 170 5.93 7.77 5.96
N GLU A 171 7.09 7.27 5.52
CA GLU A 171 7.38 5.84 5.34
C GLU A 171 7.40 5.11 6.69
N ALA A 172 7.95 5.73 7.74
CA ALA A 172 7.91 5.18 9.09
C ALA A 172 6.48 5.03 9.61
N SER A 173 5.60 5.99 9.34
CA SER A 173 4.17 5.92 9.72
C SER A 173 3.45 4.79 8.98
N LEU A 174 3.74 4.61 7.68
CA LEU A 174 3.20 3.52 6.87
C LEU A 174 3.70 2.15 7.33
N LEU A 175 5.00 2.02 7.61
CA LEU A 175 5.58 0.79 8.14
C LEU A 175 4.97 0.44 9.50
N ASN A 176 4.85 1.42 10.40
CA ASN A 176 4.25 1.20 11.71
C ASN A 176 2.78 0.77 11.59
N TRP A 177 2.02 1.39 10.68
CA TRP A 177 0.65 0.96 10.38
C TRP A 177 0.59 -0.49 9.88
N ALA A 178 1.46 -0.86 8.93
CA ALA A 178 1.50 -2.22 8.38
C ALA A 178 1.91 -3.27 9.44
N VAL A 179 2.90 -2.95 10.28
CA VAL A 179 3.32 -3.81 11.40
C VAL A 179 2.18 -3.99 12.40
N ASN A 180 1.43 -2.92 12.71
CA ASN A 180 0.27 -3.03 13.60
C ASN A 180 -0.86 -3.85 12.99
N LEU A 181 -1.14 -3.69 11.70
CA LEU A 181 -2.10 -4.52 10.98
C LEU A 181 -1.69 -6.00 11.02
N MET A 182 -0.42 -6.32 10.77
CA MET A 182 0.07 -7.70 10.85
C MET A 182 -0.02 -8.24 12.29
N ALA A 183 0.37 -7.46 13.29
CA ALA A 183 0.23 -7.86 14.69
C ALA A 183 -1.23 -8.12 15.08
N ASP A 184 -2.18 -7.29 14.61
CA ASP A 184 -3.62 -7.51 14.83
C ASP A 184 -4.11 -8.83 14.21
N ILE A 185 -3.48 -9.30 13.13
CA ILE A 185 -3.78 -10.61 12.52
C ILE A 185 -3.14 -11.75 13.31
N VAL A 186 -1.86 -11.63 13.71
CA VAL A 186 -1.16 -12.68 14.49
C VAL A 186 -1.84 -12.94 15.84
N GLU A 187 -2.47 -11.93 16.44
CA GLU A 187 -3.26 -12.11 17.67
C GLU A 187 -4.41 -13.14 17.53
N PHE A 188 -4.82 -13.49 16.30
CA PHE A 188 -5.81 -14.52 15.99
C PHE A 188 -5.21 -15.73 15.24
N GLU A 189 -3.89 -15.97 15.37
CA GLU A 189 -3.18 -17.04 14.64
C GLU A 189 -3.74 -18.44 14.89
N ASP A 190 -4.33 -18.67 16.07
CA ASP A 190 -4.98 -19.91 16.46
C ASP A 190 -6.16 -20.27 15.54
N VAL A 191 -6.84 -19.25 15.00
CA VAL A 191 -7.95 -19.40 14.05
C VAL A 191 -7.48 -19.22 12.61
N ASN A 192 -6.82 -18.11 12.30
CA ASN A 192 -6.50 -17.74 10.91
C ASN A 192 -5.25 -18.45 10.33
N LYS A 193 -4.47 -19.14 11.18
CA LYS A 193 -3.25 -19.90 10.81
C LYS A 193 -2.10 -19.07 10.24
N MET A 194 -2.15 -17.75 10.42
CA MET A 194 -1.12 -16.82 9.96
C MET A 194 -0.21 -16.42 11.13
N THR A 195 0.94 -17.10 11.23
CA THR A 195 1.99 -16.76 12.19
C THR A 195 2.74 -15.48 11.80
N THR A 196 3.52 -14.91 12.73
CA THR A 196 4.39 -13.76 12.42
C THR A 196 5.26 -14.00 11.19
N ARG A 197 5.89 -15.18 11.10
CA ARG A 197 6.75 -15.56 9.97
C ARG A 197 5.97 -15.61 8.66
N ASN A 198 4.77 -16.20 8.66
CA ASN A 198 3.95 -16.29 7.47
C ASN A 198 3.53 -14.90 6.95
N LEU A 199 3.16 -13.99 7.84
CA LEU A 199 2.83 -12.61 7.45
C LEU A 199 4.03 -11.84 6.94
N ALA A 200 5.17 -11.92 7.64
CA ALA A 200 6.40 -11.28 7.20
C ALA A 200 6.81 -11.74 5.79
N LEU A 201 6.70 -13.05 5.51
CA LEU A 201 7.04 -13.63 4.22
C LEU A 201 6.14 -13.10 3.08
N VAL A 202 4.83 -13.01 3.31
CA VAL A 202 3.90 -12.52 2.26
C VAL A 202 3.97 -11.00 2.07
N PHE A 203 4.42 -10.24 3.08
CA PHE A 203 4.55 -8.78 3.00
C PHE A 203 5.91 -8.30 2.49
N ALA A 204 7.00 -8.99 2.83
CA ALA A 204 8.37 -8.60 2.47
C ALA A 204 8.57 -8.21 1.00
N PRO A 205 8.11 -9.00 -0.01
CA PRO A 205 8.30 -8.65 -1.42
C PRO A 205 7.51 -7.40 -1.85
N ASN A 206 6.54 -6.93 -1.05
CA ASN A 206 5.76 -5.73 -1.35
C ASN A 206 6.36 -4.45 -0.73
N MET A 207 7.43 -4.56 0.07
CA MET A 207 8.01 -3.41 0.79
C MET A 207 9.16 -2.71 0.05
N SER A 208 9.66 -3.31 -1.03
CA SER A 208 10.86 -2.88 -1.76
C SER A 208 10.68 -3.01 -3.27
N LYS A 209 11.35 -2.16 -4.05
CA LYS A 209 11.36 -2.21 -5.53
C LYS A 209 12.74 -2.46 -6.13
N MET A 210 13.58 -3.24 -5.46
CA MET A 210 14.89 -3.61 -6.01
C MET A 210 14.78 -4.25 -7.40
N ALA A 211 15.52 -3.70 -8.35
CA ALA A 211 15.43 -4.08 -9.75
C ALA A 211 16.27 -5.32 -10.11
N ASP A 212 17.36 -5.58 -9.38
CA ASP A 212 18.23 -6.73 -9.60
C ASP A 212 17.64 -7.97 -8.92
N PRO A 213 17.30 -9.06 -9.63
CA PRO A 213 16.58 -10.20 -9.05
C PRO A 213 17.33 -10.92 -7.91
N LEU A 214 18.65 -11.06 -8.00
CA LEU A 214 19.44 -11.74 -6.95
C LEU A 214 19.55 -10.87 -5.71
N THR A 215 19.83 -9.59 -5.89
CA THR A 215 19.87 -8.63 -4.77
C THR A 215 18.49 -8.46 -4.15
N ALA A 216 17.42 -8.45 -4.96
CA ALA A 216 16.04 -8.37 -4.49
C ALA A 216 15.66 -9.60 -3.65
N LEU A 217 16.06 -10.80 -4.06
CA LEU A 217 15.81 -12.03 -3.29
C LEU A 217 16.47 -11.95 -1.91
N MET A 218 17.78 -11.71 -1.87
CA MET A 218 18.53 -11.60 -0.61
C MET A 218 17.99 -10.47 0.29
N TYR A 219 17.68 -9.31 -0.32
CA TYR A 219 17.13 -8.18 0.41
C TYR A 219 15.76 -8.48 0.99
N SER A 220 14.90 -9.17 0.25
CA SER A 220 13.56 -9.50 0.71
C SER A 220 13.57 -10.54 1.83
N VAL A 221 14.54 -11.47 1.86
CA VAL A 221 14.77 -12.32 3.04
C VAL A 221 15.09 -11.46 4.27
N GLN A 222 15.96 -10.46 4.13
CA GLN A 222 16.29 -9.56 5.25
C GLN A 222 15.12 -8.65 5.64
N VAL A 223 14.31 -8.21 4.68
CA VAL A 223 13.06 -7.50 4.97
C VAL A 223 12.08 -8.40 5.71
N MET A 224 11.97 -9.69 5.37
CA MET A 224 11.15 -10.64 6.11
C MET A 224 11.62 -10.73 7.57
N HIS A 225 12.92 -10.87 7.82
CA HIS A 225 13.46 -10.87 9.19
C HIS A 225 13.17 -9.57 9.93
N LEU A 226 13.34 -8.41 9.27
CA LEU A 226 12.98 -7.12 9.81
C LEU A 226 11.50 -7.07 10.22
N LEU A 227 10.59 -7.41 9.30
CA LEU A 227 9.16 -7.38 9.57
C LEU A 227 8.77 -8.35 10.69
N LYS A 228 9.30 -9.58 10.69
CA LYS A 228 9.06 -10.56 11.75
C LYS A 228 9.44 -9.98 13.12
N ASN A 229 10.66 -9.45 13.25
CA ASN A 229 11.14 -8.89 14.51
C ASN A 229 10.29 -7.69 14.97
N LEU A 230 9.87 -6.82 14.05
CA LEU A 230 9.00 -5.69 14.39
C LEU A 230 7.61 -6.13 14.87
N ILE A 231 7.04 -7.16 14.26
CA ILE A 231 5.74 -7.72 14.68
C ILE A 231 5.88 -8.37 16.06
N ASP A 232 6.89 -9.24 16.24
CA ASP A 232 7.14 -9.92 17.53
C ASP A 232 7.38 -8.92 18.66
N LYS A 233 8.15 -7.85 18.40
CA LYS A 233 8.35 -6.73 19.32
C LYS A 233 7.03 -6.01 19.65
N THR A 234 6.22 -5.70 18.64
CA THR A 234 4.93 -5.03 18.82
C THR A 234 3.98 -5.86 19.69
N LEU A 235 3.92 -7.18 19.45
CA LEU A 235 3.12 -8.10 20.26
C LEU A 235 3.60 -8.18 21.71
N ARG A 236 4.92 -8.25 21.95
CA ARG A 236 5.49 -8.22 23.31
C ARG A 236 5.16 -6.92 24.04
N GLU A 237 5.28 -5.77 23.38
CA GLU A 237 4.93 -4.47 23.97
C GLU A 237 3.45 -4.37 24.36
N ARG A 238 2.55 -4.92 23.53
CA ARG A 238 1.11 -4.99 23.84
C ARG A 238 0.82 -5.89 25.04
N LYS A 239 1.48 -7.06 25.14
CA LYS A 239 1.35 -7.96 26.29
C LYS A 239 1.76 -7.26 27.59
N VAL A 240 2.90 -6.56 27.58
CA VAL A 240 3.37 -5.78 28.75
C VAL A 240 2.41 -4.64 29.09
N ALA A 241 1.89 -3.91 28.11
CA ALA A 241 0.91 -2.85 28.35
C ALA A 241 -0.40 -3.39 28.96
N SER A 242 -0.85 -4.57 28.53
CA SER A 242 -2.05 -5.21 29.06
C SER A 242 -1.88 -5.74 30.49
N SER A 243 -0.67 -6.17 30.87
CA SER A 243 -0.37 -6.67 32.23
C SER A 243 -0.08 -5.56 33.25
N GLN A 244 0.21 -4.33 32.81
CA GLN A 244 0.44 -3.18 33.69
C GLN A 244 -0.84 -2.39 34.05
N MET A 245 -2.02 -2.87 33.68
CA MET A 245 -3.31 -2.19 33.91
C MET A 245 -4.13 -2.67 35.14
N ASP A 246 -3.54 -3.42 36.07
CA ASP A 246 -4.22 -3.73 37.34
C ASP A 246 -4.03 -2.60 38.38
N PRO A 247 -5.13 -2.08 39.00
CA PRO A 247 -5.11 -0.92 39.88
C PRO A 247 -4.82 -1.29 41.35
N CYS A 248 -4.06 -0.40 42.00
CA CYS A 248 -4.01 -0.11 43.43
C CYS A 248 -4.90 -0.98 44.35
N GLY A 249 -4.28 -1.97 45.00
CA GLY A 249 -4.82 -2.66 46.17
C GLY A 249 -3.77 -2.62 47.29
N ASP A 250 -4.04 -1.83 48.33
CA ASP A 250 -3.27 -1.82 49.57
C ASP A 250 -3.23 -3.22 50.19
N SER A 251 -2.03 -3.75 50.42
CA SER A 251 -1.71 -4.57 51.60
C SER A 251 -0.21 -4.77 51.72
N GLU A 252 0.38 -4.13 52.73
CA GLU A 252 1.67 -4.50 53.33
C GLU A 252 1.57 -5.94 53.90
N GLY A 253 2.60 -6.77 53.69
CA GLY A 253 2.70 -8.06 54.39
C GLY A 253 3.63 -9.10 53.77
N GLU A 254 4.89 -9.11 54.23
CA GLU A 254 5.79 -10.25 54.48
C GLU A 254 6.18 -11.28 53.39
N VAL A 255 7.49 -11.22 53.06
CA VAL A 255 8.53 -12.27 52.93
C VAL A 255 8.11 -13.74 52.76
N GLY A 256 8.68 -14.35 51.70
CA GLY A 256 9.21 -15.73 51.72
C GLY A 256 8.56 -16.68 50.72
N ASP A 257 9.23 -16.95 49.58
CA ASP A 257 9.94 -18.21 49.34
C ASP A 257 10.32 -18.34 47.85
N VAL A 258 11.55 -18.81 47.66
CA VAL A 258 12.12 -19.16 46.36
C VAL A 258 11.53 -20.50 45.95
N GLU A 259 10.78 -20.54 44.86
CA GLU A 259 10.51 -21.79 44.14
C GLU A 259 10.95 -21.70 42.68
N GLU A 260 11.69 -22.73 42.33
CA GLU A 260 12.44 -22.98 41.12
C GLU A 260 11.56 -23.74 40.09
N TYR A 261 11.89 -23.58 38.81
CA TYR A 261 11.41 -24.29 37.62
C TYR A 261 10.07 -23.88 36.98
N ASN A 262 10.15 -23.30 35.78
CA ASN A 262 10.08 -24.10 34.56
C ASN A 262 10.88 -23.43 33.43
N GLN A 263 11.86 -24.17 32.91
CA GLN A 263 12.51 -23.89 31.62
C GLN A 263 11.47 -24.17 30.54
N GLU A 264 11.04 -23.13 29.82
CA GLU A 264 10.45 -23.31 28.51
C GLU A 264 11.60 -23.37 27.49
N GLU A 265 11.57 -24.44 26.71
CA GLU A 265 12.59 -24.86 25.77
C GLU A 265 12.90 -23.72 24.78
N GLU A 266 14.16 -23.29 24.73
CA GLU A 266 14.67 -22.64 23.53
C GLU A 266 14.74 -23.73 22.46
N GLU A 267 13.86 -23.65 21.45
CA GLU A 267 14.08 -24.36 20.21
C GLU A 267 15.33 -23.76 19.56
N ASP A 268 16.46 -24.46 19.75
CA ASP A 268 17.67 -24.31 18.96
C ASP A 268 17.32 -24.50 17.47
N ASP A 269 16.99 -23.40 16.80
CA ASP A 269 16.94 -23.35 15.35
C ASP A 269 18.37 -23.53 14.81
N LYS A 270 18.65 -24.74 14.33
CA LYS A 270 19.92 -25.07 13.68
C LYS A 270 19.97 -24.39 12.31
N GLY A 271 20.30 -23.11 12.33
CA GLY A 271 20.57 -22.31 11.15
C GLY A 271 21.90 -22.67 10.49
N VAL A 272 21.93 -23.76 9.72
CA VAL A 272 22.77 -23.91 8.52
C VAL A 272 22.09 -24.96 7.63
N ASP A 273 20.96 -24.62 7.02
CA ASP A 273 20.34 -25.31 5.85
C ASP A 273 19.02 -24.64 5.42
N ASP A 274 18.42 -23.78 6.24
CA ASP A 274 17.06 -23.25 6.00
C ASP A 274 16.98 -22.05 5.03
N VAL A 275 18.07 -21.31 4.83
CA VAL A 275 18.12 -20.18 3.87
C VAL A 275 17.79 -20.64 2.44
N ASN A 276 18.26 -21.83 2.03
CA ASN A 276 17.96 -22.38 0.71
C ASN A 276 16.47 -22.73 0.55
N LYS A 277 15.79 -23.09 1.65
CA LYS A 277 14.36 -23.42 1.63
C LYS A 277 13.50 -22.16 1.60
N GLU A 278 13.95 -21.11 2.28
CA GLU A 278 13.33 -19.78 2.27
C GLU A 278 13.40 -19.11 0.90
N GLU A 279 14.56 -19.18 0.23
CA GLU A 279 14.73 -18.73 -1.15
C GLU A 279 13.79 -19.48 -2.10
N GLU A 280 13.64 -20.80 -1.96
CA GLU A 280 12.69 -21.58 -2.77
C GLU A 280 11.21 -21.22 -2.52
N ILE A 281 10.84 -20.89 -1.28
CA ILE A 281 9.46 -20.50 -0.95
C ILE A 281 9.16 -19.10 -1.50
N MET A 282 10.10 -18.17 -1.40
CA MET A 282 9.91 -16.81 -1.88
C MET A 282 9.82 -16.75 -3.41
N VAL A 283 10.67 -17.52 -4.12
CA VAL A 283 10.61 -17.67 -5.58
C VAL A 283 9.24 -18.23 -6.02
N LYS A 284 8.66 -19.18 -5.26
CA LYS A 284 7.32 -19.71 -5.55
C LYS A 284 6.20 -18.69 -5.32
N VAL A 285 6.36 -17.78 -4.35
CA VAL A 285 5.38 -16.70 -4.12
C VAL A 285 5.46 -15.63 -5.21
N GLU A 286 6.64 -15.32 -5.74
CA GLU A 286 6.79 -14.36 -6.85
C GLU A 286 6.26 -14.90 -8.19
N ASP A 287 6.42 -16.20 -8.49
CA ASP A 287 5.93 -16.78 -9.75
C ASP A 287 4.39 -16.79 -9.85
N GLU A 288 3.65 -16.73 -8.73
CA GLU A 288 2.20 -16.55 -8.73
C GLU A 288 1.73 -15.08 -8.90
N VAL A 289 2.67 -14.12 -8.91
CA VAL A 289 2.39 -12.68 -9.04
C VAL A 289 3.06 -12.13 -10.31
N LYS A 290 2.71 -12.67 -11.48
CA LYS A 290 3.01 -12.02 -12.77
C LYS A 290 1.84 -11.15 -13.22
N PRO A 291 2.05 -9.86 -13.54
CA PRO A 291 0.99 -9.05 -14.13
C PRO A 291 0.70 -9.57 -15.55
N SER A 292 -0.56 -9.90 -15.81
CA SER A 292 -1.04 -10.24 -17.15
C SER A 292 -1.11 -8.96 -18.00
N ASN A 293 -0.01 -8.61 -18.67
CA ASN A 293 -0.04 -7.67 -19.80
C ASN A 293 -0.22 -8.45 -21.10
N ASP A 294 -1.48 -8.71 -21.47
CA ASP A 294 -1.85 -9.09 -22.84
C ASP A 294 -3.00 -8.19 -23.32
N LEU A 295 -2.67 -6.95 -23.69
CA LEU A 295 -3.50 -6.18 -24.62
C LEU A 295 -3.07 -6.57 -26.04
N ASN A 296 -3.70 -7.62 -26.56
CA ASN A 296 -3.66 -7.97 -27.97
C ASN A 296 -4.45 -6.91 -28.76
N PHE A 297 -3.74 -6.04 -29.48
CA PHE A 297 -4.35 -5.24 -30.55
C PHE A 297 -4.40 -6.08 -31.82
N ASP A 298 -5.60 -6.59 -32.12
CA ASP A 298 -5.91 -7.34 -33.34
C ASP A 298 -5.50 -6.55 -34.60
N LYS A 299 -4.50 -7.06 -35.29
CA LYS A 299 -4.30 -6.86 -36.73
C LYS A 299 -5.13 -7.92 -37.44
N GLU A 300 -6.20 -7.51 -38.12
CA GLU A 300 -6.49 -7.94 -39.50
C GLU A 300 -7.82 -7.37 -40.02
N LYS A 301 -7.74 -6.53 -41.06
CA LYS A 301 -8.70 -6.60 -42.18
C LYS A 301 -7.98 -6.28 -43.49
N LYS A 302 -7.88 -7.32 -44.33
CA LYS A 302 -7.32 -7.30 -45.68
C LYS A 302 -8.28 -6.65 -46.68
N GLN A 303 -7.67 -5.92 -47.61
CA GLN A 303 -7.88 -5.85 -49.07
C GLN A 303 -9.29 -5.93 -49.66
N GLU A 304 -9.65 -4.92 -50.45
CA GLU A 304 -9.99 -5.04 -51.88
C GLU A 304 -9.98 -3.63 -52.54
N THR A 305 -9.00 -3.37 -53.41
CA THR A 305 -9.11 -3.14 -54.88
C THR A 305 -9.50 -1.72 -55.32
N GLY A 306 -8.72 -1.14 -56.25
CA GLY A 306 -9.13 0.03 -57.03
C GLY A 306 -8.01 0.96 -57.49
N ASN A 307 -7.46 0.68 -58.68
CA ASN A 307 -6.56 1.54 -59.46
C ASN A 307 -7.08 2.99 -59.67
N MET A 308 -6.18 3.98 -59.61
CA MET A 308 -5.93 5.04 -60.64
C MET A 308 -4.87 6.03 -60.10
N LYS A 309 -3.65 6.01 -60.66
CA LYS A 309 -3.10 6.94 -61.68
C LYS A 309 -2.75 8.35 -61.17
N THR A 310 -1.46 8.70 -61.35
CA THR A 310 -0.86 10.03 -61.65
C THR A 310 -1.03 11.11 -60.57
N ASP A 311 -0.09 11.98 -60.24
CA ASP A 311 0.98 12.59 -61.03
C ASP A 311 2.01 13.30 -60.11
N VAL A 312 3.07 13.74 -60.75
CA VAL A 312 4.33 14.33 -60.24
C VAL A 312 4.15 15.63 -59.42
N GLY A 313 5.01 15.84 -58.41
CA GLY A 313 5.17 17.15 -57.77
C GLY A 313 6.29 17.25 -56.72
N LYS A 314 7.54 17.41 -57.17
CA LYS A 314 8.65 17.97 -56.36
C LYS A 314 8.35 19.43 -56.03
N PHE A 315 8.66 19.92 -54.82
CA PHE A 315 9.63 21.02 -54.63
C PHE A 315 9.99 21.28 -53.16
N THR A 316 11.20 21.81 -53.00
CA THR A 316 12.02 22.07 -51.82
C THR A 316 11.70 23.38 -51.09
N SER A 317 12.18 23.49 -49.84
CA SER A 317 12.62 24.67 -49.06
C SER A 317 12.05 26.05 -49.39
N PHE A 318 11.53 26.73 -48.36
CA PHE A 318 12.13 27.93 -47.76
C PHE A 318 11.98 27.87 -46.23
#